data_AF-R6XG91-F1
#
_entry.id   AF-R6XG91-F1
#
_cell.length_a   1.000
_cell.length_b   1.000
_cell.length_c   1.000
_cell.angle_alpha   90.00
_cell.angle_beta   90.00
_cell.angle_gamma   90.00
#
_symmetry.space_group_name_H-M   'P 1'
#
loop_
_entity.id
_entity.type
_entity.pdbx_description
1 polymer ?
#
loop_
_entity_poly.entity_id
_entity_poly.type
_entity_poly.pdbx_seq_one_letter_code
_entity_poly.pdbx_strand_id
1 'polypeptide(L)'
;MKQKLLEIYEKIEKIRNSKVIAYVTGDRANMENQIAPDSIDIFGKHLEAIGQTEKITLILYTLGGDTMATWNIVNLIREYCAKLEIIVPRKARSSGTIMCLGANNIILTHQSTLGPIDPSLNSPLGTKVNINGQELALPTSVESVKRIF
;
A
#
# COMPACT_ATOMS: atom_id res chain seq x y z
N MET A 1 -9.79 21.46 12.29
CA MET A 1 -9.48 20.07 11.88
C MET A 1 -8.00 19.88 11.54
N LYS A 2 -7.42 20.70 10.65
CA LYS A 2 -6.00 20.62 10.24
C LYS A 2 -4.98 20.71 11.39
N GLN A 3 -5.16 21.64 12.32
CA GLN A 3 -4.26 21.82 13.48
C GLN A 3 -4.14 20.55 14.33
N LYS A 4 -5.27 19.90 14.61
CA LYS A 4 -5.32 18.65 15.37
C LYS A 4 -4.56 17.50 14.68
N LEU A 5 -4.60 17.44 13.35
CA LEU A 5 -3.88 16.44 12.57
C LEU A 5 -2.36 16.65 12.68
N LEU A 6 -1.91 17.92 12.56
CA LEU A 6 -0.50 18.28 12.70
C LEU A 6 0.03 17.91 14.10
N GLU A 7 -0.72 18.22 15.15
CA GLU A 7 -0.37 17.82 16.52
C GLU A 7 -0.24 16.30 16.68
N ILE A 8 -1.07 15.51 15.99
CA ILE A 8 -0.98 14.05 16.02
C ILE A 8 0.30 13.60 15.31
N TYR A 9 0.60 14.14 14.13
CA TYR A 9 1.82 13.78 13.40
C TYR A 9 3.08 14.16 14.17
N GLU A 10 3.15 15.35 14.76
CA GLU A 10 4.28 15.76 15.61
C GLU A 10 4.48 14.83 16.80
N LYS A 11 3.38 14.35 17.42
CA LYS A 11 3.46 13.36 18.50
C LYS A 11 4.02 12.03 18.01
N ILE A 12 3.57 11.56 16.85
CA ILE A 12 4.08 10.32 16.26
C ILE A 12 5.55 10.46 15.88
N GLU A 13 5.95 11.58 15.27
CA GLU A 13 7.35 11.87 14.93
C GLU A 13 8.25 11.81 16.17
N LYS A 14 7.82 12.41 17.30
CA LYS A 14 8.53 12.37 18.58
C LYS A 14 8.63 10.95 19.16
N ILE A 15 7.51 10.21 19.17
CA ILE A 15 7.47 8.84 19.74
C ILE A 15 8.31 7.87 18.90
N ARG A 16 8.31 8.03 17.57
CA ARG A 16 9.00 7.12 16.65
C ARG A 16 10.42 7.54 16.30
N ASN A 17 10.80 8.76 16.69
CA ASN A 17 12.06 9.42 16.31
C ASN A 17 12.29 9.33 14.78
N SER A 18 11.32 9.82 14.01
CA SER A 18 11.27 9.68 12.56
C SER A 18 10.48 10.80 11.93
N LYS A 19 10.66 11.02 10.62
CA LYS A 19 9.72 11.79 9.82
C LYS A 19 8.51 10.96 9.45
N VAL A 20 7.33 11.55 9.44
CA VAL A 20 6.07 10.82 9.22
C VAL A 20 5.42 11.20 7.89
N ILE A 21 5.06 10.18 7.12
CA ILE A 21 4.22 10.30 5.92
C ILE A 21 2.96 9.47 6.16
N ALA A 22 1.79 9.97 5.76
CA ALA A 22 0.56 9.21 5.81
C ALA A 22 0.05 8.98 4.38
N TYR A 23 -0.18 7.72 4.04
CA TYR A 23 -0.72 7.30 2.75
C TYR A 23 -1.95 6.43 2.94
N VAL A 24 -3.09 6.98 2.50
CA VAL A 24 -4.41 6.41 2.73
C VAL A 24 -5.16 6.38 1.41
N THR A 25 -5.55 5.19 0.96
CA THR A 25 -6.44 5.02 -0.19
C THR A 25 -7.88 4.80 0.28
N GLY A 26 -8.85 5.15 -0.57
CA GLY A 26 -10.27 4.98 -0.24
C GLY A 26 -10.72 3.53 -0.34
N ASP A 27 -11.45 3.03 0.65
CA ASP A 27 -12.17 1.74 0.59
C ASP A 27 -13.69 1.89 0.69
N ARG A 28 -14.20 3.11 0.49
CA ARG A 28 -15.64 3.38 0.48
C ARG A 28 -16.21 3.02 -0.89
N ALA A 29 -17.35 2.34 -0.89
CA ALA A 29 -18.07 1.99 -2.11
C ALA A 29 -18.30 3.23 -3.02
N ASN A 30 -17.94 3.11 -4.29
CA ASN A 30 -17.97 4.17 -5.32
C ASN A 30 -16.99 5.35 -5.11
N MET A 31 -16.10 5.24 -4.13
CA MET A 31 -15.00 6.18 -3.87
C MET A 31 -13.73 5.39 -3.54
N GLU A 32 -13.59 4.21 -4.13
CA GLU A 32 -12.42 3.37 -3.99
C GLU A 32 -11.24 4.06 -4.66
N ASN A 33 -10.09 4.02 -4.00
CA ASN A 33 -8.84 4.42 -4.62
C ASN A 33 -7.78 3.36 -4.32
N GLN A 34 -6.81 3.26 -5.21
CA GLN A 34 -5.76 2.26 -5.17
C GLN A 34 -4.39 2.90 -5.30
N ILE A 35 -3.35 2.13 -5.00
CA ILE A 35 -1.99 2.54 -5.32
C ILE A 35 -1.88 2.62 -6.84
N ALA A 36 -1.46 3.77 -7.36
CA ALA A 36 -1.37 4.03 -8.78
C ALA A 36 -0.08 4.82 -9.11
N PRO A 37 0.39 4.79 -10.38
CA PRO A 37 1.66 5.42 -10.76
C PRO A 37 1.76 6.92 -10.46
N ASP A 38 0.64 7.65 -10.50
CA ASP A 38 0.56 9.07 -10.14
C ASP A 38 0.95 9.35 -8.68
N SER A 39 0.80 8.35 -7.78
CA SER A 39 1.22 8.46 -6.40
C SER A 39 2.74 8.63 -6.26
N ILE A 40 3.54 8.13 -7.21
CA ILE A 40 5.01 8.23 -7.18
C ILE A 40 5.45 9.70 -7.13
N ASP A 41 4.89 10.54 -7.99
CA ASP A 41 5.23 11.97 -8.05
C ASP A 41 4.81 12.72 -6.79
N ILE A 42 3.69 12.31 -6.17
CA ILE A 42 3.20 12.87 -4.90
C ILE A 42 4.18 12.52 -3.78
N PHE A 43 4.63 11.27 -3.71
CA PHE A 43 5.67 10.86 -2.76
C PHE A 43 6.97 11.63 -2.98
N GLY A 44 7.42 11.79 -4.23
CA GLY A 44 8.62 12.54 -4.58
C GLY A 44 8.62 13.95 -3.99
N LYS A 45 7.53 14.71 -4.20
CA LYS A 45 7.38 16.08 -3.66
C LYS A 45 7.48 16.12 -2.13
N HIS A 46 6.87 15.14 -1.44
CA HIS A 46 6.94 15.07 0.02
C HIS A 46 8.33 14.70 0.52
N LEU A 47 9.00 13.76 -0.15
CA LEU A 47 10.34 13.31 0.20
C LEU A 47 11.38 14.40 -0.04
N GLU A 48 11.30 15.14 -1.14
CA GLU A 48 12.12 16.33 -1.40
C GLU A 48 11.96 17.39 -0.30
N ALA A 49 10.72 17.64 0.15
CA ALA A 49 10.45 18.59 1.22
C ALA A 49 10.97 18.11 2.60
N ILE A 50 11.02 16.80 2.82
CA ILE A 50 11.58 16.21 4.05
C ILE A 50 13.11 16.21 4.03
N GLY A 51 13.71 15.96 2.87
CA GLY A 51 15.15 15.78 2.69
C GLY A 51 15.65 14.44 3.24
N GLN A 52 16.98 14.28 3.28
CA GLN A 52 17.64 13.08 3.79
C GLN A 52 17.44 12.96 5.31
N THR A 53 17.05 11.78 5.78
CA THR A 53 16.81 11.53 7.21
C THR A 53 17.20 10.12 7.62
N GLU A 54 17.42 9.89 8.91
CA GLU A 54 17.77 8.55 9.40
C GLU A 54 16.58 7.57 9.29
N LYS A 55 15.35 8.05 9.55
CA LYS A 55 14.18 7.19 9.63
C LYS A 55 12.92 7.88 9.11
N ILE A 56 12.19 7.18 8.23
CA ILE A 56 10.83 7.54 7.80
C ILE A 56 9.85 6.51 8.33
N THR A 57 8.74 6.98 8.90
CA THR A 57 7.59 6.19 9.32
C THR A 57 6.42 6.49 8.39
N LEU A 58 5.98 5.48 7.65
CA LEU A 58 4.83 5.56 6.76
C LEU A 58 3.60 4.96 7.44
N ILE A 59 2.55 5.76 7.64
CA ILE A 59 1.25 5.30 8.09
C ILE A 59 0.47 4.85 6.85
N LEU A 60 0.18 3.56 6.75
CA LEU A 60 -0.35 2.94 5.53
C LEU A 60 -1.75 2.39 5.72
N TYR A 61 -2.70 2.87 4.91
CA TYR A 61 -4.01 2.26 4.74
C TYR A 61 -4.33 2.08 3.27
N THR A 62 -4.46 0.84 2.81
CA THR A 62 -4.73 0.57 1.40
C THR A 62 -5.33 -0.81 1.17
N LEU A 63 -6.16 -0.92 0.12
CA LEU A 63 -6.62 -2.19 -0.43
C LEU A 63 -5.70 -2.76 -1.52
N GLY A 64 -4.57 -2.10 -1.79
CA GLY A 64 -3.61 -2.50 -2.83
C GLY A 64 -3.73 -1.61 -4.06
N GLY A 65 -3.33 -2.15 -5.21
CA GLY A 65 -3.27 -1.42 -6.48
C GLY A 65 -2.13 -1.93 -7.33
N ASP A 66 -1.51 -1.03 -8.07
CA ASP A 66 -0.41 -1.35 -8.97
C ASP A 66 0.86 -1.77 -8.21
N THR A 67 1.36 -2.97 -8.51
CA THR A 67 2.54 -3.55 -7.87
C THR A 67 3.83 -2.82 -8.23
N MET A 68 3.96 -2.32 -9.47
CA MET A 68 5.15 -1.58 -9.91
C MET A 68 5.21 -0.21 -9.28
N ALA A 69 4.09 0.49 -9.19
CA ALA A 69 3.98 1.76 -8.47
C ALA A 69 4.35 1.58 -6.99
N THR A 70 3.85 0.51 -6.36
CA THR A 70 4.19 0.16 -4.98
C THR A 70 5.70 -0.06 -4.82
N TRP A 71 6.31 -0.85 -5.69
CA TRP A 71 7.75 -1.11 -5.68
C TRP A 71 8.57 0.19 -5.84
N ASN A 72 8.18 1.04 -6.78
CA ASN A 72 8.84 2.32 -7.02
C ASN A 72 8.72 3.25 -5.81
N ILE A 73 7.54 3.34 -5.18
CA ILE A 73 7.33 4.15 -3.97
C ILE A 73 8.25 3.66 -2.83
N VAL A 74 8.34 2.35 -2.61
CA VAL A 74 9.23 1.80 -1.56
C VAL A 74 10.68 2.19 -1.83
N ASN A 75 11.18 1.98 -3.05
CA ASN A 75 12.56 2.31 -3.38
C ASN A 75 12.83 3.82 -3.24
N LEU A 76 11.90 4.64 -3.73
CA LEU A 76 12.00 6.09 -3.61
C LEU A 76 12.09 6.54 -2.14
N ILE A 77 11.25 6.00 -1.25
CA ILE A 77 11.34 6.34 0.19
C ILE A 77 12.70 5.92 0.77
N ARG A 78 13.24 4.76 0.35
CA ARG A 78 14.52 4.23 0.83
C ARG A 78 15.72 5.04 0.33
N GLU A 79 15.59 5.80 -0.76
CA GLU A 79 16.64 6.74 -1.19
C GLU A 79 16.77 7.94 -0.26
N TYR A 80 15.71 8.26 0.50
CA TYR A 80 15.67 9.40 1.43
C TYR A 80 15.86 9.00 2.89
N CYS A 81 15.94 7.71 3.19
CA CYS A 81 16.14 7.25 4.57
C CYS A 81 16.90 5.94 4.73
N ALA A 82 17.66 5.83 5.82
CA ALA A 82 18.35 4.59 6.16
C ALA A 82 17.38 3.50 6.66
N LYS A 83 16.31 3.90 7.36
CA LYS A 83 15.30 2.99 7.94
C LYS A 83 13.89 3.40 7.54
N LEU A 84 13.19 2.47 6.89
CA LEU A 84 11.76 2.57 6.63
C LEU A 84 10.98 1.78 7.69
N GLU A 85 10.04 2.44 8.35
CA GLU A 85 9.06 1.82 9.24
C GLU A 85 7.66 2.01 8.67
N ILE A 86 6.82 0.98 8.72
CA ILE A 86 5.43 1.07 8.27
C ILE A 86 4.49 0.77 9.43
N ILE A 87 3.55 1.68 9.69
CA ILE A 87 2.47 1.49 10.65
C ILE A 87 1.19 1.21 9.87
N VAL A 88 0.57 0.05 10.13
CA VAL A 88 -0.74 -0.31 9.56
C VAL A 88 -1.81 -0.13 10.64
N PRO A 89 -2.61 0.95 10.61
CA PRO A 89 -3.69 1.14 11.57
C PRO A 89 -4.88 0.19 11.34
N ARG A 90 -5.08 -0.36 10.12
CA ARG A 90 -6.28 -1.17 9.84
C ARG A 90 -6.14 -2.18 8.69
N LYS A 91 -5.79 -1.76 7.48
CA LYS A 91 -5.68 -2.67 6.32
C LYS A 91 -4.51 -2.28 5.43
N ALA A 92 -3.68 -3.25 5.07
CA ALA A 92 -2.77 -3.18 3.93
C ALA A 92 -2.89 -4.48 3.14
N ARG A 93 -3.56 -4.46 1.99
CA ARG A 93 -3.87 -5.66 1.20
C ARG A 93 -3.08 -5.68 -0.11
N SER A 94 -2.86 -6.87 -0.69
CA SER A 94 -2.21 -7.06 -1.98
C SER A 94 -0.88 -6.28 -2.08
N SER A 95 -0.73 -5.35 -3.01
CA SER A 95 0.46 -4.52 -3.19
C SER A 95 0.81 -3.71 -1.93
N GLY A 96 -0.16 -3.32 -1.11
CA GLY A 96 0.11 -2.71 0.20
C GLY A 96 0.87 -3.65 1.16
N THR A 97 0.65 -4.96 1.06
CA THR A 97 1.41 -5.95 1.83
C THR A 97 2.85 -6.05 1.31
N ILE A 98 3.07 -5.96 -0.02
CA ILE A 98 4.43 -5.87 -0.59
C ILE A 98 5.15 -4.62 -0.07
N MET A 99 4.45 -3.48 0.01
CA MET A 99 5.00 -2.26 0.60
C MET A 99 5.47 -2.49 2.03
N CYS A 100 4.64 -3.12 2.87
CA CYS A 100 5.01 -3.51 4.24
C CYS A 100 6.27 -4.37 4.29
N LEU A 101 6.40 -5.37 3.41
CA LEU A 101 7.56 -6.26 3.37
C LEU A 101 8.86 -5.56 2.94
N GLY A 102 8.78 -4.43 2.24
CA GLY A 102 9.94 -3.59 1.93
C GLY A 102 10.45 -2.73 3.08
N ALA A 103 9.75 -2.71 4.22
CA ALA A 103 10.13 -1.95 5.41
C ALA A 103 11.10 -2.72 6.30
N ASN A 104 11.89 -1.96 7.08
CA ASN A 104 12.74 -2.51 8.13
C ASN A 104 11.92 -2.97 9.34
N ASN A 105 10.80 -2.28 9.64
CA ASN A 105 9.90 -2.62 10.74
C ASN A 105 8.44 -2.44 10.30
N ILE A 106 7.58 -3.39 10.67
CA ILE A 106 6.14 -3.31 10.47
C ILE A 106 5.46 -3.26 11.83
N ILE A 107 4.65 -2.23 12.06
CA ILE A 107 3.87 -2.06 13.28
C ILE A 107 2.40 -2.26 12.95
N LEU A 108 1.84 -3.28 13.57
CA LEU A 108 0.45 -3.68 13.43
C LEU A 108 -0.32 -3.23 14.67
N THR A 109 -1.40 -2.47 14.47
CA THR A 109 -2.35 -2.20 15.56
C THR A 109 -3.30 -3.39 15.75
N HIS A 110 -4.07 -3.40 16.84
CA HIS A 110 -4.94 -4.54 17.18
C HIS A 110 -5.97 -4.89 16.09
N GLN A 111 -6.44 -3.90 15.32
CA GLN A 111 -7.41 -4.11 14.23
C GLN A 111 -6.75 -4.19 12.85
N SER A 112 -5.42 -4.29 12.80
CA SER A 112 -4.68 -4.28 11.55
C SER A 112 -4.65 -5.65 10.88
N THR A 113 -4.72 -5.66 9.56
CA THR A 113 -4.62 -6.88 8.76
C THR A 113 -3.71 -6.64 7.56
N LEU A 114 -2.84 -7.60 7.29
CA LEU A 114 -2.14 -7.73 6.03
C LEU A 114 -2.94 -8.68 5.12
N GLY A 115 -3.00 -8.38 3.82
CA GLY A 115 -3.71 -9.22 2.85
C GLY A 115 -2.79 -10.24 2.20
N PRO A 116 -3.37 -11.28 1.55
CA PRO A 116 -2.59 -12.13 0.68
C PRO A 116 -1.98 -11.29 -0.46
N ILE A 117 -0.79 -11.68 -0.90
CA ILE A 117 -0.07 -11.08 -2.03
C ILE A 117 -0.48 -11.77 -3.35
N ASP A 118 -1.39 -12.75 -3.32
CA ASP A 118 -1.72 -13.59 -4.46
C ASP A 118 -2.20 -12.76 -5.67
N PRO A 119 -1.37 -12.63 -6.72
CA PRO A 119 -1.77 -11.92 -7.92
C PRO A 119 -2.82 -12.77 -8.64
N SER A 120 -4.00 -12.21 -8.83
CA SER A 120 -5.02 -12.83 -9.67
C SER A 120 -4.87 -12.34 -11.11
N LEU A 121 -4.84 -13.26 -12.06
CA LEU A 121 -4.83 -12.96 -13.49
C LEU A 121 -6.28 -12.88 -13.99
N ASN A 122 -6.60 -11.77 -14.67
CA ASN A 122 -7.77 -11.67 -15.54
C ASN A 122 -7.30 -11.99 -16.96
N SER A 123 -7.46 -13.24 -17.39
CA SER A 123 -7.14 -13.68 -18.75
C SER A 123 -8.41 -13.93 -19.56
N PRO A 124 -8.44 -13.69 -20.88
CA PRO A 124 -9.51 -14.15 -21.76
C PRO A 124 -9.73 -15.67 -21.69
N LEU A 125 -8.71 -16.43 -21.26
CA LEU A 125 -8.73 -17.87 -21.02
C LEU A 125 -9.04 -18.23 -19.55
N GLY A 126 -9.26 -17.24 -18.68
CA GLY A 126 -9.63 -17.45 -17.28
C GLY A 126 -11.02 -18.06 -17.15
N THR A 127 -11.37 -18.50 -15.94
CA THR A 127 -12.69 -19.10 -15.69
C THR A 127 -13.79 -18.09 -16.00
N LYS A 128 -14.67 -18.43 -16.95
CA LYS A 128 -15.83 -17.61 -17.29
C LYS A 128 -17.09 -18.22 -16.70
N VAL A 129 -17.89 -17.40 -16.05
CA VAL A 129 -19.21 -17.80 -15.52
C VAL A 129 -20.28 -17.00 -16.23
N ASN A 130 -21.36 -17.68 -16.61
CA ASN A 130 -22.54 -17.04 -17.15
C ASN A 130 -23.52 -16.77 -16.01
N ILE A 131 -23.74 -15.49 -15.71
CA ILE A 131 -24.73 -15.06 -14.71
C ILE A 131 -25.74 -14.19 -15.44
N ASN A 132 -27.01 -14.63 -15.48
CA ASN A 132 -28.10 -13.92 -16.15
C ASN A 132 -27.82 -13.54 -17.63
N GLY A 133 -27.11 -14.39 -18.37
CA GLY A 133 -26.78 -14.15 -19.78
C GLY A 133 -25.55 -13.28 -20.03
N GLN A 134 -24.90 -12.76 -18.97
CA GLN A 134 -23.62 -12.06 -19.09
C GLN A 134 -22.45 -12.99 -18.76
N GLU A 135 -21.46 -13.00 -19.66
CA GLU A 135 -20.22 -13.76 -19.49
C GLU A 135 -19.23 -12.90 -18.68
N LEU A 136 -19.00 -13.27 -17.42
CA LEU A 136 -18.08 -12.60 -16.52
C LEU A 136 -16.81 -13.43 -16.37
N ALA A 137 -15.65 -12.81 -16.63
CA ALA A 137 -14.36 -13.42 -16.35
C ALA A 137 -14.06 -13.33 -14.86
N LEU A 138 -13.85 -14.47 -14.20
CA LEU A 138 -13.43 -14.53 -12.82
C LEU A 138 -11.90 -14.37 -12.72
N PRO A 139 -11.41 -13.53 -11.78
CA PRO A 139 -9.99 -13.47 -11.48
C PRO A 139 -9.49 -14.85 -11.02
N THR A 140 -8.47 -15.36 -11.70
CA THR A 140 -7.89 -16.69 -11.40
C THR A 140 -6.57 -16.52 -10.67
N SER A 141 -6.40 -17.19 -9.53
CA SER A 141 -5.12 -17.21 -8.80
C SER A 141 -4.00 -17.82 -9.65
N VAL A 142 -2.80 -17.22 -9.63
CA VAL A 142 -1.63 -17.76 -10.35
C VAL A 142 -1.22 -19.14 -9.85
N GLU A 143 -1.44 -19.45 -8.58
CA GLU A 143 -1.10 -20.75 -8.00
C GLU A 143 -2.01 -21.85 -8.56
N SER A 144 -3.27 -21.52 -8.84
CA SER A 144 -4.23 -22.43 -9.47
C SER A 144 -3.85 -22.76 -10.92
N VAL A 145 -3.27 -21.81 -11.65
CA VAL A 145 -2.78 -22.04 -13.02
C VAL A 145 -1.55 -22.94 -13.04
N LYS A 146 -0.59 -22.73 -12.13
CA LYS A 146 0.63 -23.54 -12.05
C LYS A 146 0.38 -25.01 -11.73
N ARG A 147 -0.74 -25.34 -11.07
CA ARG A 147 -1.07 -26.72 -10.69
C ARG A 147 -1.68 -27.55 -11.83
N ILE A 148 -2.02 -26.91 -12.94
CA ILE A 148 -2.64 -27.53 -14.12
C ILE A 148 -1.57 -28.00 -15.13
N PHE A 149 -0.34 -27.48 -15.04
CA PHE A 149 0.81 -27.89 -15.84
C PHE A 149 1.83 -28.65 -14.97
#